data_AF-A0A929BXG5-F1
#
_entry.id   AF-A0A929BXG5-F1
#
_cell.length_a   1.000
_cell.length_b   1.000
_cell.length_c   1.000
_cell.angle_alpha   90.00
_cell.angle_beta   90.00
_cell.angle_gamma   90.00
#
_symmetry.space_group_name_H-M   'P 1'
#
loop_
_entity.id
_entity.type
_entity.pdbx_description
1 polymer ?
#
loop_
_entity_poly.entity_id
_entity_poly.type
_entity_poly.pdbx_seq_one_letter_code
_entity_poly.pdbx_strand_id
1 'polypeptide(L)'
;LGEAKRSIEEYLQEGRPDLLHHPGEPALFISQMDGRLSRQGVWQILNHWGQLVNPPISLSPRVVRHTAALRMRKAGLSNAEIQIRLGHRNPLSTRALIRRLVAACPDQL
;
A
#
# COMPACT_ATOMS: atom_id res chain seq x y z
N LEU A 1 -5.89 -5.07 -14.63
CA LEU A 1 -4.80 -4.26 -14.02
C LEU A 1 -5.18 -2.79 -14.16
N GLY A 2 -6.18 -2.32 -13.40
CA GLY A 2 -6.83 -1.00 -13.57
C GLY A 2 -5.96 0.20 -13.20
N GLU A 3 -6.45 1.10 -12.34
CA GLU A 3 -5.77 2.35 -11.93
C GLU A 3 -4.30 2.16 -11.52
N ALA A 4 -3.97 1.06 -10.83
CA ALA A 4 -2.60 0.76 -10.41
C ALA A 4 -1.61 0.64 -11.58
N LYS A 5 -2.05 0.14 -12.75
CA LYS A 5 -1.18 0.07 -13.93
C LYS A 5 -0.84 1.47 -14.41
N ARG A 6 -1.86 2.33 -14.54
CA ARG A 6 -1.70 3.71 -14.98
C ARG A 6 -0.74 4.47 -14.07
N SER A 7 -0.93 4.40 -12.75
CA SER A 7 -0.05 5.09 -11.81
C SER A 7 1.39 4.58 -11.85
N ILE A 8 1.60 3.29 -12.13
CA ILE A 8 2.96 2.74 -12.33
C ILE A 8 3.57 3.25 -13.63
N GLU A 9 2.79 3.31 -14.72
CA GLU A 9 3.25 3.83 -16.01
C GLU A 9 3.64 5.31 -15.89
N GLU A 10 2.78 6.14 -15.29
CA GLU A 10 3.05 7.55 -15.00
C GLU A 10 4.32 7.70 -14.14
N TYR A 11 4.44 6.92 -13.06
CA TYR A 11 5.65 6.93 -12.24
C TYR A 11 6.90 6.53 -13.05
N LEU A 12 6.82 5.53 -13.94
CA LEU A 12 7.98 5.11 -14.73
C LEU A 12 8.40 6.13 -15.79
N GLN A 13 7.43 6.87 -16.36
CA GLN A 13 7.68 7.84 -17.42
C GLN A 13 8.09 9.21 -16.89
N GLU A 14 7.47 9.65 -15.80
CA GLU A 14 7.59 11.03 -15.30
C GLU A 14 8.29 11.08 -13.94
N GLY A 15 7.87 10.26 -12.98
CA GLY A 15 8.38 10.36 -11.60
C GLY A 15 9.77 9.75 -11.39
N ARG A 16 10.05 8.57 -11.95
CA ARG A 16 11.27 7.80 -11.73
C ARG A 16 12.50 8.48 -12.35
N PRO A 17 12.45 9.03 -13.59
CA PRO A 17 13.60 9.73 -14.17
C PRO A 17 14.10 10.88 -13.30
N ASP A 18 13.18 11.64 -12.69
CA ASP A 18 13.51 12.78 -11.83
C ASP A 18 14.21 12.38 -10.52
N LEU A 19 13.99 11.14 -10.07
CA LEU A 19 14.58 10.59 -8.84
C LEU A 19 15.86 9.79 -9.11
N LEU A 20 16.16 9.48 -10.37
CA LEU A 20 17.23 8.56 -10.73
C LEU A 20 18.58 9.27 -10.79
N HIS A 21 19.39 9.16 -9.74
CA HIS A 21 20.73 9.75 -9.75
C HIS A 21 21.76 8.88 -10.50
N HIS A 22 21.52 7.57 -10.59
CA HIS A 22 22.40 6.62 -11.28
C HIS A 22 21.62 5.77 -12.30
N PRO A 23 21.96 5.84 -13.61
CA PRO A 23 21.27 5.10 -14.67
C PRO A 23 21.23 3.58 -14.47
N GLY A 24 22.18 3.03 -13.69
CA GLY A 24 22.31 1.61 -13.42
C GLY A 24 21.47 1.06 -12.25
N GLU A 25 20.69 1.89 -11.54
CA GLU A 25 19.92 1.41 -10.38
C GLU A 25 18.74 0.52 -10.83
N PRO A 26 18.71 -0.78 -10.47
CA PRO A 26 17.66 -1.71 -10.91
C PRO A 26 16.36 -1.64 -10.11
N ALA A 27 16.31 -0.90 -8.99
CA ALA A 27 15.10 -0.81 -8.18
C ALA A 27 13.95 -0.13 -8.94
N LEU A 28 12.74 -0.71 -8.83
CA LEU A 28 11.53 -0.12 -9.40
C LEU A 28 11.24 1.24 -8.75
N PHE A 29 11.17 1.26 -7.41
CA PHE A 29 10.92 2.45 -6.61
C PHE A 29 12.22 3.04 -6.07
N ILE A 30 12.43 4.34 -6.33
CA ILE A 30 13.63 5.09 -5.99
C ILE A 30 13.33 6.08 -4.85
N SER A 31 14.30 6.29 -3.97
CA SER A 31 14.26 7.27 -2.88
C SER A 31 14.77 8.63 -3.38
N GLN A 32 14.26 9.74 -2.82
CA GLN A 32 14.83 11.07 -3.07
C GLN A 32 16.26 11.22 -2.53
N MET A 33 16.60 10.46 -1.48
CA MET A 33 17.95 10.46 -0.89
C MET A 33 18.89 9.46 -1.57
N ASP A 34 18.63 9.17 -2.85
CA ASP A 34 19.38 8.25 -3.71
C ASP A 34 19.08 6.74 -3.51
N GLY A 35 19.11 5.99 -4.61
CA GLY A 35 18.97 4.54 -4.65
C GLY A 35 17.59 3.97 -4.29
N ARG A 36 17.56 2.67 -3.95
CA ARG A 36 16.33 1.92 -3.65
C ARG A 36 15.48 2.53 -2.52
N LEU A 37 14.17 2.64 -2.75
CA LEU A 37 13.22 3.02 -1.70
C LEU A 37 13.26 2.05 -0.52
N SER A 38 13.56 2.58 0.67
CA SER A 38 13.63 1.80 1.90
C SER A 38 12.24 1.54 2.51
N ARG A 39 12.16 0.54 3.39
CA ARG A 39 10.93 0.27 4.18
C ARG A 39 10.49 1.49 4.99
N GLN A 40 11.45 2.24 5.55
CA GLN A 40 11.15 3.45 6.30
C GLN A 40 10.61 4.55 5.39
N GLY A 41 11.16 4.69 4.19
CA GLY A 41 10.64 5.62 3.17
C GLY A 41 9.19 5.34 2.80
N VAL A 42 8.82 4.06 2.62
CA VAL A 42 7.41 3.68 2.41
C VAL A 42 6.53 4.13 3.59
N TRP A 43 7.00 4.00 4.83
CA TRP A 43 6.26 4.44 6.00
C TRP A 43 6.09 5.97 6.03
N GLN A 44 7.13 6.72 5.70
CA GLN A 44 7.09 8.18 5.60
C GLN A 44 6.12 8.66 4.51
N ILE A 45 6.14 8.03 3.33
CA ILE A 45 5.21 8.35 2.23
C ILE A 45 3.76 8.14 2.68
N LEU A 46 3.47 6.99 3.31
CA LEU A 46 2.12 6.69 3.79
C LEU A 46 1.66 7.65 4.88
N ASN A 47 2.56 8.03 5.79
CA ASN A 47 2.24 9.01 6.83
C ASN A 47 1.98 10.40 6.26
N HIS A 48 2.81 10.85 5.31
CA HIS A 48 2.64 12.13 4.66
C HIS A 48 1.25 12.24 4.02
N TRP A 49 0.88 11.26 3.19
CA TRP A 49 -0.46 11.21 2.62
C TRP A 49 -1.54 11.05 3.69
N GLY A 50 -1.29 10.23 4.72
CA GLY A 50 -2.23 10.05 5.83
C GLY A 50 -2.51 11.32 6.60
N GLN A 51 -1.54 12.22 6.75
CA GLN A 51 -1.76 13.52 7.38
C GLN A 51 -2.60 14.44 6.48
N LEU A 52 -2.40 14.39 5.17
CA LEU A 52 -3.15 15.22 4.21
C LEU A 52 -4.63 14.83 4.11
N VAL A 53 -4.94 13.54 4.05
CA VAL A 53 -6.34 13.07 3.98
C VAL A 53 -7.00 12.93 5.35
N ASN A 54 -6.22 12.99 6.43
CA ASN A 54 -6.63 12.85 7.83
C ASN A 54 -7.71 11.78 8.08
N PRO A 55 -7.44 10.50 7.74
CA PRO A 55 -8.43 9.45 7.88
C PRO A 55 -8.70 9.12 9.36
N PRO A 56 -9.87 8.53 9.69
CA PRO A 56 -10.21 8.11 11.06
C PRO A 56 -9.21 7.15 11.69
N ILE A 57 -8.43 6.47 10.85
CA ILE A 57 -7.34 5.58 11.28
C ILE A 57 -6.09 5.95 10.50
N SER A 58 -5.02 6.25 11.24
CA SER A 58 -3.69 6.57 10.69
C SER A 58 -3.23 5.54 9.66
N LEU A 59 -2.79 6.03 8.49
CA LEU A 59 -2.27 5.18 7.42
C LEU A 59 -0.96 4.53 7.85
N SER A 60 -0.85 3.23 7.57
CA SER A 60 0.38 2.47 7.75
C SER A 60 0.41 1.30 6.77
N PRO A 61 1.57 0.69 6.49
CA PRO A 61 1.66 -0.47 5.59
C PRO A 61 0.75 -1.63 6.02
N ARG A 62 0.55 -1.80 7.33
CA ARG A 62 -0.35 -2.82 7.87
C ARG A 62 -1.82 -2.49 7.55
N VAL A 63 -2.24 -1.24 7.74
CA VAL A 63 -3.61 -0.79 7.44
C VAL A 63 -3.92 -0.93 5.95
N VAL A 64 -3.00 -0.51 5.08
CA VAL A 64 -3.15 -0.65 3.61
C VAL A 64 -3.27 -2.12 3.21
N ARG A 65 -2.38 -3.00 3.68
CA ARG A 65 -2.46 -4.43 3.36
C ARG A 65 -3.76 -5.07 3.85
N HIS A 66 -4.22 -4.66 5.03
CA HIS A 66 -5.39 -5.21 5.64
C HIS A 66 -6.69 -4.78 4.95
N THR A 67 -6.79 -3.50 4.59
CA THR A 67 -7.92 -2.99 3.79
C THR A 67 -7.95 -3.62 2.40
N ALA A 68 -6.79 -3.88 1.78
CA ALA A 68 -6.70 -4.66 0.54
C ALA A 68 -7.24 -6.10 0.71
N ALA A 69 -6.84 -6.80 1.78
CA ALA A 69 -7.35 -8.14 2.10
C ALA A 69 -8.87 -8.13 2.32
N LEU A 70 -9.38 -7.12 3.03
CA LEU A 70 -10.82 -6.94 3.24
C LEU A 70 -11.56 -6.71 1.92
N ARG A 71 -11.04 -5.86 1.02
CA ARG A 71 -11.63 -5.63 -0.31
C ARG A 71 -11.64 -6.91 -1.15
N MET A 72 -10.56 -7.68 -1.13
CA MET A 72 -10.50 -8.98 -1.81
C MET A 72 -11.53 -9.96 -1.27
N ARG A 73 -11.68 -10.02 0.06
CA ARG A 73 -12.71 -10.84 0.70
C ARG A 73 -14.13 -10.38 0.34
N LYS A 74 -14.40 -9.07 0.33
CA LYS A 74 -15.68 -8.50 -0.12
C LYS A 74 -15.98 -8.85 -1.59
N ALA A 75 -14.95 -8.96 -2.42
CA ALA A 75 -15.06 -9.40 -3.82
C ALA A 75 -15.21 -10.93 -3.99
N GLY A 76 -15.36 -11.69 -2.90
CA GLY A 76 -15.63 -13.12 -2.93
C GLY A 76 -14.40 -14.03 -3.00
N LEU A 77 -13.18 -13.49 -2.87
CA LEU A 77 -11.97 -14.33 -2.88
C LEU A 77 -11.88 -15.16 -1.61
N SER A 78 -11.51 -16.43 -1.77
CA SER A 78 -11.21 -17.33 -0.66
C SER A 78 -9.96 -16.90 0.11
N ASN A 79 -9.82 -17.38 1.34
CA ASN A 79 -8.63 -17.10 2.16
C ASN A 79 -7.33 -17.57 1.48
N ALA A 80 -7.38 -18.69 0.74
CA ALA A 80 -6.23 -19.22 0.02
C ALA A 80 -5.81 -18.27 -1.12
N GLU A 81 -6.77 -17.77 -1.91
CA GLU A 81 -6.49 -16.81 -2.98
C GLU A 81 -5.94 -15.48 -2.45
N ILE A 82 -6.48 -15.00 -1.33
CA ILE A 82 -5.99 -13.79 -0.66
C ILE A 82 -4.54 -14.00 -0.19
N GLN A 83 -4.23 -15.15 0.40
CA GLN A 83 -2.86 -15.46 0.86
C GLN A 83 -1.89 -15.52 -0.32
N ILE A 84 -2.24 -16.16 -1.43
CA ILE A 84 -1.41 -16.19 -2.64
C ILE A 84 -1.15 -14.76 -3.14
N ARG A 85 -2.17 -13.90 -3.19
CA ARG A 85 -2.05 -12.52 -3.68
C ARG A 85 -1.27 -11.60 -2.74
N LEU A 86 -1.30 -11.84 -1.43
CA LEU A 86 -0.54 -11.07 -0.44
C LEU A 86 0.86 -11.66 -0.14
N GLY A 87 1.13 -12.86 -0.66
CA GLY A 87 2.33 -13.67 -0.41
C GLY A 87 2.14 -14.68 0.74
N HIS A 88 2.83 -15.83 0.64
CA HIS A 88 2.74 -16.97 1.57
C HIS A 88 3.29 -16.73 3.01
N ARG A 89 3.32 -15.49 3.51
CA ARG A 89 3.73 -15.19 4.89
C ARG A 89 2.61 -14.51 5.68
N ASN A 90 2.06 -15.35 6.57
CA ASN A 90 1.46 -15.09 7.86
C ASN A 90 0.23 -14.14 7.87
N PRO A 91 -0.97 -14.60 8.29
CA PRO A 91 -2.12 -13.72 8.49
C PRO A 91 -1.79 -12.69 9.57
N LEU A 92 -1.38 -11.49 9.14
CA LEU A 92 -1.12 -10.35 10.01
C LEU A 92 -2.39 -10.08 10.82
N SER A 93 -2.38 -10.51 12.08
CA SER A 93 -3.31 -10.22 13.20
C SER A 93 -4.38 -9.17 12.87
N THR A 94 -5.39 -9.65 12.16
CA THR A 94 -6.40 -8.87 11.43
C THR A 94 -7.61 -8.52 12.30
N ARG A 95 -7.73 -9.05 13.53
CA ARG A 95 -8.95 -8.86 14.34
C ARG A 95 -9.11 -7.49 14.98
N ALA A 96 -8.04 -6.85 15.45
CA ALA A 96 -8.16 -5.60 16.20
C ALA A 96 -8.42 -4.38 15.30
N LEU A 97 -7.87 -4.37 14.08
CA LEU A 97 -7.98 -3.24 13.16
C LEU A 97 -9.34 -3.19 12.43
N ILE A 98 -9.87 -4.35 11.97
CA ILE A 98 -11.22 -4.43 11.38
C ILE A 98 -12.24 -3.82 12.33
N ARG A 99 -12.15 -4.18 13.62
CA ARG A 99 -13.11 -3.73 14.63
C ARG A 99 -13.16 -2.21 14.73
N ARG A 100 -12.02 -1.52 14.59
CA ARG A 100 -11.95 -0.06 14.62
C ARG A 100 -12.44 0.57 13.32
N LEU A 101 -12.17 -0.02 12.16
CA LEU A 101 -12.69 0.47 10.87
C LEU A 101 -14.22 0.36 10.80
N VAL A 102 -14.77 -0.78 11.23
CA VAL A 102 -16.22 -1.03 11.25
C VAL A 102 -16.92 -0.12 12.26
N ALA A 103 -16.29 0.17 13.40
CA ALA A 103 -16.84 1.10 14.39
C ALA A 103 -16.78 2.58 13.96
N ALA A 104 -15.79 2.95 13.13
CA ALA A 104 -15.61 4.34 12.69
C ALA A 104 -16.45 4.72 11.46
N CYS A 105 -16.81 3.76 10.60
CA CYS A 105 -17.67 3.96 9.43
C CYS A 105 -18.68 2.81 9.28
N PRO A 106 -19.83 2.86 9.99
CA PRO A 106 -20.84 1.80 9.91
C PRO A 106 -21.56 1.72 8.55
N ASP A 107 -21.65 2.83 7.81
CA ASP A 107 -22.49 2.95 6.59
C ASP A 107 -21.80 2.56 5.26
N GLN A 108 -20.60 1.96 5.27
CA GLN A 108 -19.88 1.58 4.03
C GLN A 108 -19.60 0.07 3.89
N LEU A 109 -20.53 -0.76 4.36
CA LEU A 109 -20.45 -2.21 4.23
C LEU A 109 -21.62 -2.82 3.48
#